data_AF-B3MHG0-F1
#
_entry.id   AF-B3MHG0-F1
#
_cell.length_a   1.000
_cell.length_b   1.000
_cell.length_c   1.000
_cell.angle_alpha   90.00
_cell.angle_beta   90.00
_cell.angle_gamma   90.00
#
_symmetry.space_group_name_H-M   'P 1'
#
loop_
_entity.id
_entity.type
_entity.pdbx_description
1 polymer ?
#
loop_
_entity_poly.entity_id
_entity_poly.type
_entity_poly.pdbx_seq_one_letter_code
_entity_poly.pdbx_strand_id
1 'polypeptide(L)'
;MLLGLGRSVARLGSSFQPHLLASQKCGESAKKALIILAPGAEEMEFTISADVLRRAKINVTIAGLDTCEPIKCSRDVVIVPDTSLEQAMGQGNYDVVVLPGGLAGNKALMESCDVGELLRQQESQGGLIAAICAAPTALAKHGIGKGKALTSHPDMKRQLEEKYCYIEQSVVQDGNLITSRGPGTSFDFALKIVEQLLGAEVAKNVAKPMLVTFKP
;
A
#
# COMPACT_ATOMS: atom_id res chain seq x y z
N MET A 1 -65.56 22.29 -35.17
CA MET A 1 -66.30 21.65 -34.06
C MET A 1 -65.26 21.20 -33.03
N LEU A 2 -65.02 22.00 -31.98
CA LEU A 2 -65.59 21.87 -30.61
C LEU A 2 -65.34 20.46 -30.03
N LEU A 3 -64.78 20.22 -28.82
CA LEU A 3 -64.47 21.02 -27.62
C LEU A 3 -63.73 20.12 -26.60
N GLY A 4 -62.88 20.73 -25.75
CA GLY A 4 -62.67 20.47 -24.30
C GLY A 4 -62.07 19.13 -23.84
N LEU A 5 -61.40 18.96 -22.70
CA LEU A 5 -61.00 19.79 -21.56
C LEU A 5 -59.66 19.20 -21.05
N GLY A 6 -58.64 19.95 -20.63
CA GLY A 6 -58.59 20.65 -19.35
C GLY A 6 -58.20 19.72 -18.19
N ARG A 7 -56.93 19.76 -17.75
CA ARG A 7 -56.52 19.53 -16.35
C ARG A 7 -55.08 20.01 -16.10
N SER A 8 -54.99 21.12 -15.38
CA SER A 8 -53.80 21.63 -14.70
C SER A 8 -53.59 20.83 -13.41
N VAL A 9 -52.36 20.42 -13.08
CA VAL A 9 -51.93 20.17 -11.69
C VAL A 9 -50.46 20.55 -11.50
N ALA A 10 -50.29 21.61 -10.70
CA ALA A 10 -49.29 21.89 -9.67
C ALA A 10 -47.78 21.74 -9.94
N ARG A 11 -47.09 22.87 -9.73
CA ARG A 11 -45.68 22.95 -9.34
C ARG A 11 -45.47 22.23 -8.01
N LEU A 12 -44.49 21.34 -7.95
CA LEU A 12 -43.83 20.93 -6.71
C LEU A 12 -42.37 21.34 -6.85
N GLY A 13 -42.00 22.40 -6.13
CA GLY A 13 -40.61 22.75 -5.92
C GLY A 13 -39.95 21.69 -5.06
N SER A 14 -38.89 21.07 -5.57
CA SER A 14 -37.93 20.34 -4.74
C SER A 14 -36.71 21.23 -4.54
N SER A 15 -36.62 21.79 -3.34
CA SER A 15 -35.43 22.39 -2.78
C SER A 15 -34.25 21.42 -2.91
N PHE A 16 -33.34 21.70 -3.85
CA PHE A 16 -32.01 21.09 -3.83
C PHE A 16 -31.27 21.63 -2.61
N GLN A 17 -31.10 20.79 -1.58
CA GLN A 17 -30.16 21.07 -0.50
C GLN A 17 -28.75 20.69 -0.97
N PRO A 18 -27.82 21.65 -1.09
CA PRO A 18 -26.42 21.32 -1.35
C PRO A 18 -25.81 20.85 -0.02
N HIS A 19 -25.80 19.54 0.21
CA HIS A 19 -25.00 18.99 1.29
C HIS A 19 -23.52 19.00 0.89
N LEU A 20 -22.86 20.07 1.35
CA LEU A 20 -21.53 20.06 1.95
C LEU A 20 -20.45 19.28 1.16
N LEU A 21 -20.01 19.86 0.03
CA LEU A 21 -18.66 19.62 -0.46
C LEU A 21 -17.69 20.19 0.59
N ALA A 22 -17.15 19.31 1.43
CA ALA A 22 -15.97 19.64 2.21
C ALA A 22 -14.89 20.12 1.24
N SER A 23 -14.45 21.36 1.42
CA SER A 23 -13.37 21.98 0.66
C SER A 23 -12.13 21.09 0.75
N GLN A 24 -11.78 20.43 -0.35
CA GLN A 24 -10.42 19.93 -0.52
C GLN A 24 -9.49 21.14 -0.44
N LYS A 25 -8.55 21.13 0.52
CA LYS A 25 -7.46 22.09 0.53
C LYS A 25 -6.71 21.96 -0.81
N CYS A 26 -6.77 23.01 -1.63
CA CYS A 26 -5.81 23.23 -2.71
C CYS A 26 -4.40 23.26 -2.09
N GLY A 27 -3.52 22.31 -2.44
CA GLY A 27 -2.10 22.45 -2.14
C GLY A 27 -1.24 21.19 -2.21
N GLU A 28 -1.75 20.02 -1.82
CA GLU A 28 -0.91 18.81 -1.79
C GLU A 28 -1.11 17.95 -3.05
N SER A 29 -0.02 17.75 -3.79
CA SER A 29 0.05 16.76 -4.86
C SER A 29 -0.32 15.38 -4.31
N ALA A 30 -1.11 14.61 -5.08
CA ALA A 30 -1.49 13.26 -4.69
C ALA A 30 -0.27 12.40 -4.31
N LYS A 31 -0.35 11.75 -3.14
CA LYS A 31 0.69 10.84 -2.65
C LYS A 31 0.90 9.68 -3.61
N LYS A 32 2.13 9.22 -3.77
CA LYS A 32 2.53 8.12 -4.66
C LYS A 32 3.06 6.92 -3.88
N ALA A 33 2.65 5.72 -4.27
CA ALA A 33 3.16 4.47 -3.72
C ALA A 33 3.69 3.57 -4.84
N LEU A 34 4.84 2.96 -4.61
CA LEU A 34 5.39 1.90 -5.44
C LEU A 34 5.22 0.56 -4.72
N ILE A 35 4.60 -0.42 -5.37
CA ILE A 35 4.51 -1.79 -4.86
C ILE A 35 5.27 -2.70 -5.80
N ILE A 36 6.28 -3.40 -5.30
CA ILE A 36 7.11 -4.29 -6.12
C ILE A 36 6.48 -5.69 -6.12
N LEU A 37 6.06 -6.16 -7.29
CA LEU A 37 5.46 -7.47 -7.49
C LEU A 37 6.51 -8.42 -8.08
N ALA A 38 6.94 -9.39 -7.28
CA ALA A 38 7.90 -10.41 -7.70
C ALA A 38 7.20 -11.77 -7.96
N PRO A 39 7.76 -12.65 -8.82
CA PRO A 39 7.28 -14.02 -8.97
C PRO A 39 7.25 -14.76 -7.63
N GLY A 40 6.09 -15.33 -7.29
CA GLY A 40 5.86 -15.99 -6.00
C GLY A 40 5.69 -15.06 -4.80
N ALA A 41 5.37 -13.77 -5.05
CA ALA A 41 4.84 -12.87 -4.01
C ALA A 41 3.54 -13.43 -3.40
N GLU A 42 3.26 -13.07 -2.15
CA GLU A 42 1.99 -13.41 -1.49
C GLU A 42 0.87 -12.49 -2.01
N GLU A 43 -0.08 -13.07 -2.73
CA GLU A 43 -1.12 -12.32 -3.45
C GLU A 43 -2.09 -11.56 -2.54
N MET A 44 -2.40 -12.05 -1.34
CA MET A 44 -3.28 -11.33 -0.42
C MET A 44 -2.57 -10.10 0.14
N GLU A 45 -1.32 -10.26 0.57
CA GLU A 45 -0.50 -9.15 1.08
C GLU A 45 -0.32 -8.05 0.03
N PHE A 46 -0.06 -8.45 -1.22
CA PHE A 46 0.00 -7.54 -2.36
C PHE A 46 -1.35 -6.86 -2.64
N THR A 47 -2.41 -7.64 -2.88
CA THR A 47 -3.69 -7.11 -3.35
C THR A 47 -4.35 -6.23 -2.31
N ILE A 48 -4.30 -6.62 -1.03
CA ILE A 48 -4.85 -5.80 0.07
C ILE A 48 -4.10 -4.47 0.14
N SER A 49 -2.76 -4.48 0.06
CA SER A 49 -1.97 -3.25 0.09
C SER A 49 -2.32 -2.33 -1.08
N ALA A 50 -2.34 -2.86 -2.30
CA ALA A 50 -2.65 -2.08 -3.50
C ALA A 50 -4.08 -1.48 -3.46
N ASP A 51 -5.07 -2.29 -3.10
CA ASP A 51 -6.48 -1.87 -3.05
C ASP A 51 -6.72 -0.81 -1.96
N VAL A 52 -6.24 -1.04 -0.74
CA VAL A 52 -6.43 -0.11 0.39
C VAL A 52 -5.79 1.25 0.11
N LEU A 53 -4.57 1.27 -0.43
CA LEU A 53 -3.89 2.51 -0.81
C LEU A 53 -4.65 3.25 -1.93
N ARG A 54 -5.15 2.53 -2.95
CA ARG A 54 -5.99 3.13 -4.01
C ARG A 54 -7.32 3.67 -3.47
N ARG A 55 -7.96 3.01 -2.49
CA ARG A 55 -9.15 3.53 -1.81
C ARG A 55 -8.88 4.86 -1.09
N ALA A 56 -7.68 5.03 -0.55
CA ALA A 56 -7.20 6.26 0.06
C ALA A 56 -6.81 7.37 -0.95
N LYS A 57 -7.01 7.13 -2.25
CA LYS A 57 -6.63 8.05 -3.34
C LYS A 57 -5.12 8.28 -3.47
N ILE A 58 -4.31 7.34 -2.98
CA ILE A 58 -2.88 7.28 -3.26
C ILE A 58 -2.70 6.75 -4.69
N ASN A 59 -1.81 7.40 -5.45
CA ASN A 59 -1.43 6.95 -6.79
C ASN A 59 -0.48 5.76 -6.68
N VAL A 60 -1.03 4.55 -6.84
CA VAL A 60 -0.29 3.29 -6.69
C VAL A 60 0.20 2.79 -8.04
N THR A 61 1.52 2.65 -8.17
CA THR A 61 2.20 1.96 -9.26
C THR A 61 2.55 0.54 -8.81
N ILE A 62 2.02 -0.46 -9.51
CA ILE A 62 2.42 -1.86 -9.36
C ILE A 62 3.55 -2.12 -10.35
N ALA A 63 4.76 -2.33 -9.84
CA ALA A 63 5.94 -2.60 -10.66
C ALA A 63 6.31 -4.08 -10.59
N GLY A 64 6.25 -4.77 -11.72
CA GLY A 64 6.79 -6.13 -11.83
C GLY A 64 8.31 -6.09 -11.72
N LEU A 65 8.89 -6.96 -10.89
CA LEU A 65 10.32 -6.92 -10.53
C LEU A 65 11.23 -6.91 -11.77
N ASP A 66 11.06 -7.87 -12.68
CA ASP A 66 11.90 -8.03 -13.87
C ASP A 66 11.08 -8.01 -15.17
N THR A 67 9.79 -7.64 -15.11
CA THR A 67 8.88 -7.78 -16.25
C THR A 67 7.65 -6.87 -16.14
N CYS A 68 7.02 -6.60 -17.29
CA CYS A 68 5.67 -6.06 -17.38
C CYS A 68 4.60 -7.12 -17.74
N GLU A 69 5.01 -8.38 -17.90
CA GLU A 69 4.13 -9.51 -18.20
C GLU A 69 3.37 -10.01 -16.96
N PRO A 70 2.31 -10.82 -17.12
CA PRO A 70 1.59 -11.40 -15.99
C PRO A 70 2.49 -12.23 -15.07
N ILE A 71 2.42 -11.95 -13.77
CA ILE A 71 3.24 -12.58 -12.72
C ILE A 71 2.40 -13.57 -11.94
N LYS A 72 2.90 -14.81 -11.83
CA LYS A 72 2.30 -15.85 -10.99
C LYS A 72 2.74 -15.69 -9.53
N CYS A 73 1.77 -15.53 -8.64
CA CYS A 73 1.95 -15.37 -7.20
C CYS A 73 2.08 -16.74 -6.50
N SER A 74 2.17 -16.71 -5.17
CA SER A 74 2.52 -17.87 -4.35
C SER A 74 1.47 -18.99 -4.35
N ARG A 75 0.19 -18.69 -4.54
CA ARG A 75 -0.93 -19.65 -4.65
C ARG A 75 -1.55 -19.61 -6.05
N ASP A 76 -0.70 -19.41 -7.05
CA ASP A 76 -1.01 -19.47 -8.48
C ASP A 76 -1.98 -18.40 -9.00
N VAL A 77 -2.36 -17.40 -8.20
CA VAL A 77 -3.03 -16.19 -8.71
C VAL A 77 -2.09 -15.45 -9.65
N VAL A 78 -2.59 -15.05 -10.82
CA VAL A 78 -1.82 -14.32 -11.82
C VAL A 78 -2.24 -12.86 -11.85
N ILE A 79 -1.27 -11.96 -11.72
CA ILE A 79 -1.49 -10.52 -11.62
C ILE A 79 -0.68 -9.81 -12.69
N VAL A 80 -1.31 -8.91 -13.43
CA VAL A 80 -0.63 -8.08 -14.43
C VAL A 80 -0.13 -6.80 -13.75
N PRO A 81 1.18 -6.52 -13.74
CA PRO A 81 1.70 -5.27 -13.19
C PRO A 81 1.33 -4.08 -14.09
N ASP A 82 1.39 -2.86 -13.54
CA ASP A 82 1.15 -1.64 -14.33
C ASP A 82 2.35 -1.36 -15.27
N THR A 83 3.56 -1.72 -14.84
CA THR A 83 4.85 -1.43 -15.51
C THR A 83 5.97 -2.34 -14.96
N SER A 84 7.17 -2.31 -15.54
CA SER A 84 8.36 -2.92 -14.90
C SER A 84 8.97 -2.01 -13.82
N LEU A 85 9.78 -2.58 -12.92
CA LEU A 85 10.53 -1.83 -11.90
C LEU A 85 11.48 -0.79 -12.50
N GLU A 86 12.22 -1.17 -13.55
CA GLU A 86 13.10 -0.26 -14.30
C GLU A 86 12.35 1.00 -14.76
N GLN A 87 11.20 0.82 -15.40
CA GLN A 87 10.38 1.92 -15.88
C GLN A 87 9.78 2.74 -14.74
N ALA A 88 9.36 2.10 -13.64
CA ALA A 88 8.84 2.77 -12.46
C ALA A 88 9.89 3.68 -11.80
N MET A 89 11.13 3.19 -11.66
CA MET A 89 12.24 3.98 -11.11
C MET A 89 12.54 5.24 -11.95
N GLY A 90 12.29 5.18 -13.27
CA GLY A 90 12.40 6.34 -14.16
C GLY A 90 11.30 7.41 -14.02
N GLN A 91 10.21 7.13 -13.29
CA GLN A 91 9.05 8.06 -13.14
C GLN A 91 9.19 9.04 -11.97
N GLY A 92 10.28 8.95 -11.21
CA GLY A 92 10.61 9.83 -10.09
C GLY A 92 10.32 9.22 -8.72
N ASN A 93 10.29 10.07 -7.70
CA ASN A 93 10.20 9.63 -6.30
C ASN A 93 8.79 9.19 -5.90
N TYR A 94 8.74 8.26 -4.95
CA TYR A 94 7.53 7.76 -4.31
C TYR A 94 7.50 8.13 -2.83
N ASP A 95 6.32 8.44 -2.29
CA ASP A 95 6.16 8.70 -0.86
C ASP A 95 6.35 7.42 -0.03
N VAL A 96 6.02 6.26 -0.61
CA VAL A 96 6.24 4.93 -0.01
C VAL A 96 6.67 3.88 -1.03
N VAL A 97 7.62 3.02 -0.65
CA VAL A 97 7.94 1.76 -1.33
C VAL A 97 7.44 0.59 -0.48
N VAL A 98 6.62 -0.29 -1.07
CA VAL A 98 5.97 -1.42 -0.39
C VAL A 98 6.50 -2.74 -0.94
N LEU A 99 6.91 -3.62 -0.05
CA LEU A 99 7.38 -4.99 -0.34
C LEU A 99 6.40 -6.02 0.25
N PRO A 100 5.56 -6.66 -0.58
CA PRO A 100 4.82 -7.86 -0.21
C PRO A 100 5.77 -9.01 0.13
N GLY A 101 5.33 -9.94 0.97
CA GLY A 101 6.07 -11.14 1.31
C GLY A 101 5.90 -12.27 0.30
N GLY A 102 5.80 -13.50 0.81
CA GLY A 102 5.93 -14.73 0.02
C GLY A 102 7.39 -15.15 -0.12
N LEU A 103 7.70 -16.42 0.16
CA LEU A 103 9.10 -16.88 0.27
C LEU A 103 9.88 -16.74 -1.05
N ALA A 104 9.27 -17.14 -2.18
CA ALA A 104 9.88 -17.03 -3.50
C ALA A 104 9.99 -15.57 -3.96
N GLY A 105 8.92 -14.78 -3.78
CA GLY A 105 8.95 -13.34 -4.10
C GLY A 105 10.01 -12.60 -3.30
N ASN A 106 10.07 -12.83 -1.98
CA ASN A 106 11.09 -12.24 -1.11
C ASN A 106 12.51 -12.69 -1.47
N LYS A 107 12.70 -13.94 -1.90
CA LYS A 107 14.01 -14.38 -2.41
C LYS A 107 14.45 -13.55 -3.62
N ALA A 108 13.55 -13.33 -4.58
CA ALA A 108 13.85 -12.49 -5.74
C ALA A 108 14.14 -11.03 -5.34
N LEU A 109 13.38 -10.47 -4.39
CA LEU A 109 13.66 -9.13 -3.84
C LEU A 109 15.05 -9.04 -3.16
N MET A 110 15.49 -10.08 -2.45
CA MET A 110 16.81 -10.16 -1.83
C MET A 110 17.96 -10.24 -2.85
N GLU A 111 17.71 -10.82 -4.02
CA GLU A 111 18.70 -11.04 -5.07
C GLU A 111 18.80 -9.85 -6.06
N SER A 112 17.78 -8.98 -6.10
CA SER A 112 17.74 -7.82 -7.00
C SER A 112 18.61 -6.65 -6.49
N CYS A 113 19.58 -6.24 -7.31
CA CYS A 113 20.38 -5.04 -7.09
C CYS A 113 19.54 -3.76 -7.17
N ASP A 114 18.61 -3.69 -8.11
CA ASP A 114 17.74 -2.54 -8.36
C ASP A 114 16.83 -2.27 -7.16
N VAL A 115 16.27 -3.32 -6.56
CA VAL A 115 15.53 -3.21 -5.29
C VAL A 115 16.41 -2.64 -4.19
N GLY A 116 17.66 -3.11 -4.07
CA GLY A 116 18.58 -2.59 -3.08
C GLY A 116 18.92 -1.10 -3.29
N GLU A 117 19.12 -0.68 -4.53
CA GLU A 117 19.39 0.73 -4.88
C GLU A 117 18.18 1.62 -4.58
N LEU A 118 17.00 1.23 -5.06
CA LEU A 118 15.75 1.91 -4.79
C LEU A 118 15.51 2.11 -3.29
N LEU A 119 15.70 1.06 -2.48
CA LEU A 119 15.48 1.14 -1.04
C LEU A 119 16.49 2.06 -0.34
N ARG A 120 17.77 2.04 -0.73
CA ARG A 120 18.79 2.96 -0.19
C ARG A 120 18.49 4.41 -0.56
N GLN A 121 18.04 4.65 -1.79
CA GLN A 121 17.58 5.98 -2.21
C GLN A 121 16.39 6.42 -1.37
N GLN A 122 15.37 5.57 -1.22
CA GLN A 122 14.18 5.84 -0.42
C GLN A 122 14.53 6.15 1.04
N GLU A 123 15.45 5.40 1.64
CA GLU A 123 15.91 5.63 3.01
C GLU A 123 16.67 6.95 3.14
N SER A 124 17.59 7.26 2.21
CA SER A 124 18.42 8.47 2.28
C SER A 124 17.61 9.78 2.14
N GLN A 125 16.47 9.74 1.45
CA GLN A 125 15.54 10.87 1.38
C GLN A 125 14.50 10.89 2.51
N GLY A 126 14.56 9.96 3.46
CA GLY A 126 13.59 9.83 4.54
C GLY A 126 12.20 9.38 4.10
N GLY A 127 12.07 8.82 2.89
CA GLY A 127 10.83 8.28 2.36
C GLY A 127 10.39 7.02 3.10
N LEU A 128 9.10 6.73 3.07
CA LEU A 128 8.53 5.59 3.78
C LEU A 128 8.93 4.28 3.07
N ILE A 129 9.31 3.28 3.85
CA ILE A 129 9.55 1.91 3.40
C ILE A 129 8.62 1.00 4.21
N ALA A 130 7.87 0.15 3.52
CA ALA A 130 6.91 -0.74 4.15
C ALA A 130 7.13 -2.19 3.69
N ALA A 131 7.31 -3.14 4.60
CA ALA A 131 7.56 -4.54 4.27
C ALA A 131 6.78 -5.50 5.16
N ILE A 132 6.17 -6.53 4.59
CA ILE A 132 5.30 -7.47 5.32
C ILE A 132 5.80 -8.91 5.20
N CYS A 133 5.53 -9.72 6.24
CA CYS A 133 5.73 -11.15 6.23
C CYS A 133 7.21 -11.53 6.08
N ALA A 134 7.60 -12.04 4.90
CA ALA A 134 8.99 -12.41 4.62
C ALA A 134 9.86 -11.22 4.18
N ALA A 135 9.25 -10.19 3.58
CA ALA A 135 9.94 -9.06 2.97
C ALA A 135 10.89 -8.26 3.90
N PRO A 136 10.70 -8.19 5.23
CA PRO A 136 11.68 -7.56 6.12
C PRO A 136 13.09 -8.17 6.02
N THR A 137 13.26 -9.43 5.59
CA THR A 137 14.62 -9.99 5.36
C THR A 137 15.29 -9.38 4.12
N ALA A 138 14.53 -8.92 3.12
CA ALA A 138 15.08 -8.16 2.01
C ALA A 138 15.66 -6.82 2.46
N LEU A 139 15.03 -6.16 3.44
CA LEU A 139 15.59 -4.96 4.07
C LEU A 139 16.94 -5.28 4.74
N ALA A 140 17.00 -6.38 5.50
CA ALA A 140 18.22 -6.83 6.17
C ALA A 140 19.34 -7.20 5.18
N LYS A 141 18.98 -7.79 4.04
CA LYS A 141 19.90 -8.14 2.95
C LYS A 141 20.49 -6.89 2.30
N HIS A 142 19.67 -5.86 2.08
CA HIS A 142 20.06 -4.60 1.44
C HIS A 142 20.59 -3.54 2.41
N GLY A 143 20.62 -3.85 3.72
CA GLY A 143 21.21 -3.01 4.76
C GLY A 143 20.34 -1.85 5.22
N ILE A 144 19.02 -1.93 5.02
CA ILE A 144 18.05 -0.87 5.27
C ILE A 144 17.57 -0.87 6.72
N GLY A 145 17.51 0.29 7.37
CA GLY A 145 16.87 0.48 8.67
C GLY A 145 17.56 -0.21 9.85
N LYS A 146 18.87 -0.50 9.76
CA LYS A 146 19.61 -1.24 10.80
C LYS A 146 19.38 -0.67 12.20
N GLY A 147 19.12 -1.54 13.16
CA GLY A 147 18.86 -1.17 14.55
C GLY A 147 17.43 -0.69 14.85
N LYS A 148 16.60 -0.41 13.84
CA LYS A 148 15.20 -0.01 14.04
C LYS A 148 14.35 -1.13 14.63
N ALA A 149 13.24 -0.76 15.24
CA ALA A 149 12.20 -1.69 15.61
C ALA A 149 11.45 -2.21 14.37
N LEU A 150 11.24 -3.52 14.29
CA LEU A 150 10.44 -4.15 13.24
C LEU A 150 9.77 -5.44 13.70
N THR A 151 8.87 -5.95 12.86
CA THR A 151 8.30 -7.30 12.96
C THR A 151 8.41 -8.03 11.61
N SER A 152 8.06 -9.31 11.60
CA SER A 152 7.98 -10.13 10.39
C SER A 152 7.10 -11.35 10.63
N HIS A 153 6.97 -12.21 9.60
CA HIS A 153 6.47 -13.56 9.81
C HIS A 153 7.36 -14.29 10.84
N PRO A 154 6.80 -15.03 11.81
CA PRO A 154 7.56 -15.68 12.88
C PRO A 154 8.77 -16.49 12.38
N ASP A 155 8.63 -17.20 11.26
CA ASP A 155 9.71 -18.02 10.68
C ASP A 155 10.95 -17.21 10.25
N MET A 156 10.80 -15.90 10.01
CA MET A 156 11.91 -15.03 9.60
C MET A 156 12.60 -14.37 10.80
N LYS A 157 12.06 -14.48 12.02
CA LYS A 157 12.55 -13.78 13.22
C LYS A 157 14.06 -13.94 13.44
N ARG A 158 14.56 -15.19 13.38
CA ARG A 158 15.98 -15.50 13.60
C ARG A 158 16.94 -14.80 12.64
N GLN A 159 16.48 -14.45 11.44
CA GLN A 159 17.30 -13.74 10.44
C GLN A 159 17.39 -12.24 10.70
N LEU A 160 16.57 -11.72 11.62
CA LEU A 160 16.38 -10.29 11.85
C LEU A 160 16.79 -9.85 13.25
N GLU A 161 16.59 -10.70 14.26
CA GLU A 161 16.77 -10.34 15.68
C GLU A 161 18.20 -9.94 16.08
N GLU A 162 19.21 -10.34 15.31
CA GLU A 162 20.60 -9.90 15.53
C GLU A 162 20.87 -8.46 15.04
N LYS A 163 20.09 -7.96 14.07
CA LYS A 163 20.33 -6.67 13.38
C LYS A 163 19.30 -5.60 13.71
N TYR A 164 18.17 -5.99 14.32
CA TYR A 164 17.01 -5.13 14.56
C TYR A 164 16.40 -5.39 15.93
N CYS A 165 15.67 -4.40 16.46
CA CYS A 165 14.84 -4.59 17.65
C CYS A 165 13.55 -5.32 17.26
N TYR A 166 13.51 -6.65 17.42
CA TYR A 166 12.37 -7.45 16.98
C TYR A 166 11.17 -7.34 17.94
N ILE A 167 10.00 -6.96 17.42
CA ILE A 167 8.76 -6.76 18.16
C ILE A 167 7.67 -7.70 17.61
N GLU A 168 6.93 -8.37 18.49
CA GLU A 168 5.89 -9.34 18.11
C GLU A 168 4.48 -8.72 18.03
N GLN A 169 4.37 -7.49 17.52
CA GLN A 169 3.09 -6.82 17.25
C GLN A 169 2.67 -7.02 15.80
N SER A 170 1.36 -6.94 15.52
CA SER A 170 0.81 -7.13 14.16
C SER A 170 1.42 -6.17 13.13
N VAL A 171 1.63 -4.91 13.54
CA VAL A 171 2.27 -3.86 12.74
C VAL A 171 3.23 -3.10 13.66
N VAL A 172 4.42 -2.80 13.17
CA VAL A 172 5.44 -2.03 13.88
C VAL A 172 5.88 -0.88 12.99
N GLN A 173 5.98 0.31 13.57
CA GLN A 173 6.54 1.47 12.90
C GLN A 173 7.67 2.08 13.74
N ASP A 174 8.80 2.34 13.09
CA ASP A 174 9.94 3.08 13.64
C ASP A 174 10.41 4.13 12.62
N GLY A 175 10.00 5.38 12.84
CA GLY A 175 10.26 6.48 11.89
C GLY A 175 9.62 6.19 10.53
N ASN A 176 10.44 6.12 9.49
CA ASN A 176 10.05 5.87 8.10
C ASN A 176 9.99 4.37 7.72
N LEU A 177 10.14 3.45 8.68
CA LEU A 177 10.02 2.01 8.43
C LEU A 177 8.71 1.47 9.04
N ILE A 178 7.87 0.84 8.22
CA ILE A 178 6.67 0.12 8.65
C ILE A 178 6.85 -1.37 8.33
N THR A 179 6.60 -2.25 9.27
CA THR A 179 6.62 -3.70 9.05
C THR A 179 5.41 -4.42 9.62
N SER A 180 5.08 -5.58 9.07
CA SER A 180 3.92 -6.38 9.47
C SER A 180 4.17 -7.88 9.30
N ARG A 181 3.30 -8.72 9.88
CA ARG A 181 3.60 -10.15 10.13
C ARG A 181 3.18 -11.13 9.04
N GLY A 182 2.09 -10.91 8.30
CA GLY A 182 1.59 -11.90 7.34
C GLY A 182 0.24 -11.53 6.72
N PRO A 183 -0.41 -12.45 5.99
CA PRO A 183 -1.67 -12.17 5.32
C PRO A 183 -2.78 -11.70 6.27
N GLY A 184 -2.82 -12.25 7.48
CA GLY A 184 -3.80 -11.86 8.50
C GLY A 184 -3.63 -10.44 9.05
N THR A 185 -2.49 -9.78 8.80
CA THR A 185 -2.18 -8.43 9.28
C THR A 185 -2.05 -7.42 8.14
N SER A 186 -2.43 -7.79 6.90
CA SER A 186 -2.27 -6.94 5.70
C SER A 186 -3.18 -5.73 5.68
N PHE A 187 -4.41 -5.83 6.23
CA PHE A 187 -5.30 -4.67 6.32
C PHE A 187 -4.76 -3.63 7.30
N ASP A 188 -4.34 -4.05 8.49
CA ASP A 188 -3.73 -3.16 9.49
C ASP A 188 -2.44 -2.52 8.94
N PHE A 189 -1.63 -3.30 8.23
CA PHE A 189 -0.42 -2.82 7.55
C PHE A 189 -0.73 -1.73 6.53
N ALA A 190 -1.66 -1.98 5.61
CA ALA A 190 -2.00 -1.04 4.56
C ALA A 190 -2.66 0.22 5.14
N LEU A 191 -3.52 0.09 6.15
CA LEU A 191 -4.13 1.21 6.85
C LEU A 191 -3.10 2.03 7.64
N LYS A 192 -2.06 1.41 8.20
CA LYS A 192 -0.94 2.12 8.83
C LYS A 192 -0.18 2.98 7.82
N ILE A 193 0.04 2.48 6.60
CA ILE A 193 0.64 3.27 5.52
C ILE A 193 -0.27 4.46 5.16
N VAL A 194 -1.58 4.25 5.02
CA VAL A 194 -2.55 5.33 4.78
C VAL A 194 -2.51 6.38 5.89
N GLU A 195 -2.49 5.95 7.15
CA GLU A 195 -2.41 6.84 8.30
C GLU A 195 -1.13 7.70 8.24
N GLN A 196 0.02 7.09 7.94
CA GLN A 196 1.28 7.84 7.90
C GLN A 196 1.34 8.85 6.76
N LEU A 197 0.72 8.56 5.62
CA LEU A 197 0.75 9.43 4.45
C LEU A 197 -0.34 10.51 4.46
N LEU A 198 -1.51 10.21 5.01
CA LEU A 198 -2.74 11.00 4.86
C LEU A 198 -3.48 11.27 6.19
N GLY A 199 -3.01 10.72 7.30
CA GLY A 199 -3.58 10.90 8.63
C GLY A 199 -4.62 9.85 9.05
N ALA A 200 -4.80 9.71 10.36
CA ALA A 200 -5.66 8.69 10.97
C ALA A 200 -7.13 8.78 10.56
N GLU A 201 -7.65 9.98 10.31
CA GLU A 201 -9.03 10.17 9.88
C GLU A 201 -9.28 9.62 8.47
N VAL A 202 -8.31 9.75 7.56
CA VAL A 202 -8.40 9.14 6.22
C VAL A 202 -8.35 7.62 6.33
N ALA A 203 -7.42 7.08 7.12
CA ALA A 203 -7.33 5.64 7.34
C ALA A 203 -8.64 5.06 7.91
N LYS A 204 -9.24 5.72 8.90
CA LYS A 204 -10.53 5.33 9.48
C LYS A 204 -11.67 5.36 8.45
N ASN A 205 -11.71 6.39 7.61
CA ASN A 205 -12.74 6.52 6.58
C ASN A 205 -12.58 5.50 5.45
N VAL A 206 -11.35 5.08 5.14
CA VAL A 206 -11.05 3.99 4.20
C VAL A 206 -11.44 2.63 4.80
N ALA A 207 -11.14 2.40 6.09
CA ALA A 207 -11.43 1.14 6.79
C ALA A 207 -12.93 0.84 6.90
N LYS A 208 -13.75 1.87 7.20
CA LYS A 208 -15.19 1.74 7.45
C LYS A 208 -15.97 0.98 6.36
N PRO A 209 -15.92 1.34 5.06
CA PRO A 209 -16.64 0.62 4.00
C PRO A 209 -16.06 -0.77 3.70
N MET A 210 -14.83 -1.08 4.14
CA MET A 210 -14.25 -2.43 4.04
C MET A 210 -14.62 -3.33 5.23
N LEU A 211 -15.37 -2.80 6.21
CA LEU A 211 -15.74 -3.50 7.45
C LEU A 211 -14.52 -3.94 8.28
N VAL A 212 -13.40 -3.22 8.16
CA VAL A 212 -12.18 -3.44 8.93
C VAL A 212 -12.21 -2.54 10.16
N THR A 213 -11.93 -3.12 11.33
CA THR A 213 -11.79 -2.34 12.56
C THR A 213 -10.41 -1.69 12.58
N PHE A 214 -10.36 -0.36 12.43
CA PHE A 214 -9.12 0.41 12.58
C PHE A 214 -9.06 1.07 13.95
N LYS A 215 -8.01 0.78 14.71
CA LYS A 215 -7.68 1.47 15.96
C LYS A 215 -6.34 2.19 15.73
N PRO A 216 -6.33 3.52 15.68
CA PRO A 216 -5.11 4.29 15.49
C PRO A 216 -4.13 4.10 16.67
#